data_AF-A0A1H2AU94-F1
#
_entry.id   AF-A0A1H2AU94-F1
#
_cell.length_a   1.000
_cell.length_b   1.000
_cell.length_c   1.000
_cell.angle_alpha   90.00
_cell.angle_beta   90.00
_cell.angle_gamma   90.00
#
_symmetry.space_group_name_H-M   'P 1'
#
loop_
_entity.id
_entity.type
_entity.pdbx_description
1 polymer ?
#
loop_
_entity_poly.entity_id
_entity_poly.type
_entity_poly.pdbx_seq_one_letter_code
_entity_poly.pdbx_strand_id
1 'polypeptide(L)'
;MSREKTKLLEKAWEYAYETEDWSPPLKMALQDVTEEQADWRPQGAASNTIRETVHHLIYYKEKFLQKSGHKPDGITNTDTFQAAAIRAEDASWDETRDRLAAAHAQIASIIREWSSDEDYDREITKNYTAGQWVSSLANHDAYHIGQIVLLRKLQGTWAATRSFQ
;
A
#
# COMPACT_ATOMS: atom_id res chain seq x y z
N MET A 1 20.10 -9.80 -20.45
CA MET A 1 18.67 -9.82 -20.81
C MET A 1 18.08 -8.43 -20.55
N SER A 2 16.96 -8.07 -21.20
CA SER A 2 16.26 -6.79 -20.94
C SER A 2 15.76 -6.70 -19.49
N ARG A 3 15.65 -5.48 -18.94
CA ARG A 3 15.08 -5.17 -17.62
C ARG A 3 14.10 -3.97 -17.72
N GLU A 4 13.56 -3.70 -18.91
CA GLU A 4 12.75 -2.50 -19.13
C GLU A 4 11.40 -2.55 -18.39
N LYS A 5 10.76 -3.73 -18.29
CA LYS A 5 9.52 -3.88 -17.49
C LYS A 5 9.79 -3.68 -16.01
N THR A 6 10.89 -4.26 -15.51
CA THR A 6 11.28 -4.12 -14.11
C THR A 6 11.62 -2.66 -13.77
N LYS A 7 12.31 -1.91 -14.65
CA LYS A 7 12.56 -0.47 -14.44
C LYS A 7 11.27 0.35 -14.36
N LEU A 8 10.29 0.07 -15.23
CA LEU A 8 8.98 0.71 -15.18
C LEU A 8 8.25 0.40 -13.87
N LEU A 9 8.36 -0.85 -13.40
CA LEU A 9 7.79 -1.28 -12.13
C LEU A 9 8.46 -0.59 -10.93
N GLU A 10 9.79 -0.45 -10.92
CA GLU A 10 10.51 0.29 -9.87
C GLU A 10 9.97 1.72 -9.73
N LYS A 11 9.79 2.40 -10.86
CA LYS A 11 9.25 3.76 -10.89
C LYS A 11 7.82 3.82 -10.39
N ALA A 12 6.96 2.90 -10.82
CA ALA A 12 5.58 2.83 -10.32
C ALA A 12 5.51 2.53 -8.80
N TRP A 13 6.41 1.68 -8.30
CA TRP A 13 6.51 1.35 -6.87
C TRP A 13 7.01 2.55 -6.06
N GLU A 14 8.01 3.27 -6.56
CA GLU A 14 8.51 4.51 -5.97
C GLU A 14 7.41 5.58 -5.87
N TYR A 15 6.61 5.75 -6.93
CA TYR A 15 5.49 6.69 -6.95
C TYR A 15 4.38 6.36 -5.95
N ALA A 16 4.18 5.09 -5.66
CA ALA A 16 3.19 4.67 -4.68
C ALA A 16 3.55 5.09 -3.24
N TYR A 17 4.83 5.35 -2.92
CA TYR A 17 5.25 5.53 -1.52
C TYR A 17 6.23 6.65 -1.25
N GLU A 18 7.21 6.91 -2.09
CA GLU A 18 8.30 7.86 -1.83
C GLU A 18 8.11 9.18 -2.60
N THR A 19 7.89 9.08 -3.91
CA THR A 19 8.02 10.22 -4.83
C THR A 19 6.67 10.66 -5.35
N GLU A 20 6.39 11.97 -5.28
CA GLU A 20 5.16 12.52 -5.87
C GLU A 20 5.21 12.47 -7.39
N ASP A 21 4.08 12.05 -7.97
CA ASP A 21 3.83 12.07 -9.40
C ASP A 21 2.41 12.63 -9.64
N TRP A 22 1.63 12.11 -10.60
CA TRP A 22 0.22 12.50 -10.80
C TRP A 22 -0.68 12.32 -9.56
N SER A 23 -0.20 11.60 -8.53
CA SER A 23 -0.82 11.47 -7.21
C SER A 23 0.22 11.66 -6.09
N PRO A 24 -0.21 12.13 -4.88
CA PRO A 24 0.66 12.09 -3.71
C PRO A 24 1.18 10.66 -3.44
N PRO A 25 2.39 10.50 -2.90
CA PRO A 25 2.88 9.22 -2.44
C PRO A 25 2.34 8.92 -1.02
N LEU A 26 2.29 7.64 -0.65
CA LEU A 26 1.73 7.21 0.64
C LEU A 26 2.45 7.82 1.84
N LYS A 27 3.78 7.97 1.78
CA LYS A 27 4.59 8.62 2.84
C LYS A 27 4.12 10.06 3.11
N MET A 28 3.80 10.82 2.06
CA MET A 28 3.25 12.17 2.21
C MET A 28 1.80 12.11 2.71
N ALA A 29 0.98 11.19 2.18
CA ALA A 29 -0.41 11.03 2.59
C ALA A 29 -0.56 10.69 4.08
N LEU A 30 0.43 10.02 4.67
CA LEU A 30 0.46 9.64 6.09
C LEU A 30 1.29 10.59 6.97
N GLN A 31 1.95 11.60 6.39
CA GLN A 31 2.79 12.51 7.13
C GLN A 31 1.99 13.28 8.19
N ASP A 32 2.50 13.29 9.42
CA ASP A 32 1.95 13.97 10.61
C ASP A 32 0.51 13.57 10.99
N VAL A 33 0.02 12.44 10.49
CA VAL A 33 -1.25 11.86 10.94
C VAL A 33 -1.09 11.37 12.37
N THR A 34 -1.90 11.88 13.29
CA THR A 34 -1.90 11.47 14.70
C THR A 34 -2.73 10.19 14.91
N GLU A 35 -2.58 9.55 16.08
CA GLU A 35 -3.41 8.41 16.50
C GLU A 35 -4.91 8.71 16.36
N GLU A 36 -5.35 9.85 16.89
CA GLU A 36 -6.76 10.28 16.83
C GLU A 36 -7.24 10.47 15.38
N GLN A 37 -6.41 11.06 14.52
CA GLN A 37 -6.73 11.26 13.11
C GLN A 37 -6.75 9.94 12.34
N ALA A 38 -5.89 8.98 12.73
CA ALA A 38 -5.81 7.66 12.13
C ALA A 38 -7.10 6.85 12.38
N ASP A 39 -7.70 7.01 13.56
CA ASP A 39 -8.91 6.31 14.00
C ASP A 39 -10.21 7.09 13.78
N TRP A 40 -10.12 8.33 13.31
CA TRP A 40 -11.28 9.13 13.00
C TRP A 40 -12.09 8.56 11.82
N ARG A 41 -13.41 8.58 11.96
CA ARG A 41 -14.37 8.19 10.92
C ARG A 41 -15.41 9.29 10.69
N PRO A 42 -15.79 9.60 9.44
CA PRO A 42 -16.89 10.51 9.17
C PRO A 42 -18.21 9.95 9.72
N GLN A 43 -18.96 10.76 10.46
CA GLN A 43 -20.22 10.34 11.07
C GLN A 43 -21.25 9.94 9.99
N GLY A 44 -21.90 8.80 10.18
CA GLY A 44 -22.97 8.32 9.30
C GLY A 44 -22.50 7.82 7.92
N ALA A 45 -21.19 7.76 7.67
CA ALA A 45 -20.63 7.25 6.42
C ALA A 45 -20.16 5.80 6.57
N ALA A 46 -20.42 4.98 5.55
CA ALA A 46 -19.75 3.69 5.38
C ALA A 46 -18.34 3.96 4.82
N SER A 47 -17.41 4.29 5.71
CA SER A 47 -16.02 4.62 5.37
C SER A 47 -15.07 3.95 6.35
N ASN A 48 -13.96 3.42 5.82
CA ASN A 48 -12.84 2.94 6.63
C ASN A 48 -12.05 4.13 7.17
N THR A 49 -11.48 4.00 8.36
CA THR A 49 -10.52 4.97 8.92
C THR A 49 -9.21 4.94 8.13
N ILE A 50 -8.32 5.91 8.39
CA ILE A 50 -6.98 5.90 7.81
C ILE A 50 -6.22 4.66 8.29
N ARG A 51 -6.32 4.31 9.58
CA ARG A 51 -5.67 3.11 10.13
C ARG A 51 -6.18 1.82 9.47
N GLU A 52 -7.49 1.65 9.38
CA GLU A 52 -8.10 0.48 8.74
C GLU A 52 -7.64 0.36 7.28
N THR A 53 -7.53 1.49 6.57
CA THR A 53 -6.98 1.52 5.20
C THR A 53 -5.51 1.12 5.18
N VAL A 54 -4.69 1.53 6.14
CA VAL A 54 -3.29 1.08 6.22
C VAL A 54 -3.18 -0.42 6.56
N HIS A 55 -4.04 -0.97 7.42
CA HIS A 55 -4.10 -2.42 7.66
C HIS A 55 -4.33 -3.19 6.36
N HIS A 56 -5.28 -2.70 5.55
CA HIS A 56 -5.59 -3.26 4.25
C HIS A 56 -4.39 -3.28 3.29
N LEU A 57 -3.63 -2.18 3.23
CA LEU A 57 -2.41 -2.09 2.42
C LEU A 57 -1.31 -3.04 2.92
N ILE A 58 -1.10 -3.10 4.24
CA ILE A 58 -0.14 -4.02 4.87
C ILE A 58 -0.48 -5.45 4.49
N TYR A 59 -1.74 -5.86 4.65
CA TYR A 59 -2.20 -7.21 4.37
C TYR A 59 -1.81 -7.67 2.96
N TYR A 60 -2.12 -6.87 1.94
CA TYR A 60 -1.84 -7.27 0.55
C TYR A 60 -0.35 -7.23 0.20
N LYS A 61 0.44 -6.33 0.81
CA LYS A 61 1.91 -6.35 0.67
C LYS A 61 2.50 -7.60 1.31
N GLU A 62 2.08 -7.94 2.52
CA GLU A 62 2.55 -9.14 3.23
C GLU A 62 2.11 -10.42 2.52
N LYS A 63 0.92 -10.43 1.89
CA LYS A 63 0.49 -11.53 1.03
C LYS A 63 1.45 -11.80 -0.11
N PHE A 64 1.91 -10.73 -0.79
CA PHE A 64 2.93 -10.87 -1.82
C PHE A 64 4.27 -11.38 -1.24
N LEU A 65 4.72 -10.83 -0.10
CA LEU A 65 5.97 -11.21 0.56
C LEU A 65 5.99 -12.68 1.03
N GLN A 66 4.86 -13.20 1.47
CA GLN A 66 4.72 -14.61 1.88
C GLN A 66 4.78 -15.59 0.70
N LYS A 67 4.71 -15.11 -0.56
CA LYS A 67 4.78 -15.92 -1.80
C LYS A 67 3.81 -17.11 -1.80
N SER A 68 2.70 -17.02 -1.08
CA SER A 68 1.86 -18.18 -0.81
C SER A 68 0.99 -18.55 -2.01
N GLY A 69 1.26 -19.72 -2.60
CA GLY A 69 0.33 -20.42 -3.45
C GLY A 69 -0.94 -20.75 -2.68
N HIS A 70 -1.95 -19.89 -2.80
CA HIS A 70 -3.40 -20.10 -2.66
C HIS A 70 -3.85 -21.28 -1.79
N LYS A 71 -3.52 -21.28 -0.50
CA LYS A 71 -4.59 -21.62 0.43
C LYS A 71 -5.31 -20.32 0.75
N PRO A 72 -6.60 -20.21 0.39
CA PRO A 72 -7.44 -19.16 0.97
C PRO A 72 -7.30 -19.29 2.48
N ASP A 73 -6.82 -18.24 3.13
CA ASP A 73 -6.84 -18.12 4.58
C ASP A 73 -8.24 -17.82 5.11
N GLY A 74 -9.23 -17.77 4.21
CA GLY A 74 -10.62 -17.44 4.54
C GLY A 74 -10.82 -15.95 4.80
N ILE A 75 -9.79 -15.12 4.65
CA ILE A 75 -9.86 -13.68 4.89
C ILE A 75 -10.47 -13.02 3.66
N THR A 76 -11.63 -12.40 3.84
CA THR A 76 -12.32 -11.63 2.80
C THR A 76 -11.67 -10.26 2.64
N ASN A 77 -11.94 -9.57 1.53
CA ASN A 77 -11.49 -8.19 1.35
C ASN A 77 -11.97 -7.26 2.49
N THR A 78 -13.17 -7.47 3.02
CA THR A 78 -13.69 -6.69 4.15
C THR A 78 -12.90 -6.94 5.44
N ASP A 79 -12.48 -8.17 5.69
CA ASP A 79 -11.75 -8.53 6.91
C ASP A 79 -10.38 -7.85 6.98
N THR A 80 -9.73 -7.60 5.84
CA THR A 80 -8.39 -7.02 5.77
C THR A 80 -8.27 -5.58 6.29
N PHE A 81 -9.39 -4.88 6.48
CA PHE A 81 -9.41 -3.57 7.13
C PHE A 81 -9.31 -3.69 8.66
N GLN A 82 -9.59 -4.86 9.22
CA GLN A 82 -9.56 -5.11 10.66
C GLN A 82 -8.15 -5.43 11.14
N ALA A 83 -7.80 -4.94 12.34
CA ALA A 83 -6.49 -5.18 12.95
C ALA A 83 -6.16 -6.67 13.10
N ALA A 84 -7.17 -7.51 13.40
CA ALA A 84 -7.00 -8.95 13.54
C ALA A 84 -6.52 -9.66 12.28
N ALA A 85 -6.90 -9.18 11.09
CA ALA A 85 -6.45 -9.76 9.82
C ALA A 85 -4.93 -9.64 9.60
N ILE A 86 -4.30 -8.65 10.25
CA ILE A 86 -2.86 -8.46 10.22
C ILE A 86 -2.18 -8.72 11.58
N ARG A 87 -2.90 -9.14 12.62
CA ARG A 87 -2.37 -9.32 13.99
C ARG A 87 -1.79 -8.02 14.56
N ALA A 88 -2.58 -6.94 14.52
CA ALA A 88 -2.19 -5.60 14.94
C ALA A 88 -3.17 -4.99 15.96
N GLU A 89 -3.92 -5.82 16.70
CA GLU A 89 -4.96 -5.38 17.64
C GLU A 89 -4.42 -4.43 18.73
N ASP A 90 -3.18 -4.68 19.17
CA ASP A 90 -2.50 -3.88 20.20
C ASP A 90 -1.45 -2.92 19.62
N ALA A 91 -1.37 -2.78 18.28
CA ALA A 91 -0.36 -1.96 17.64
C ALA A 91 -0.72 -0.47 17.70
N SER A 92 0.23 0.35 18.14
CA SER A 92 0.16 1.81 18.02
C SER A 92 0.13 2.25 16.54
N TRP A 93 -0.26 3.50 16.30
CA TRP A 93 -0.23 4.05 14.95
C TRP A 93 1.18 4.09 14.36
N ASP A 94 2.18 4.41 15.16
CA ASP A 94 3.57 4.44 14.71
C ASP A 94 4.07 3.04 14.33
N GLU A 95 3.79 2.00 15.13
CA GLU A 95 4.11 0.62 14.77
C GLU A 95 3.40 0.17 13.48
N THR A 96 2.16 0.62 13.29
CA THR A 96 1.38 0.35 12.07
C THR A 96 2.03 1.00 10.84
N ARG A 97 2.46 2.27 10.95
CA ARG A 97 3.18 2.98 9.89
C ARG A 97 4.53 2.34 9.59
N ASP A 98 5.28 1.95 10.61
CA ASP A 98 6.59 1.31 10.46
C ASP A 98 6.46 -0.05 9.76
N ARG A 99 5.42 -0.83 10.09
CA ARG A 99 5.14 -2.10 9.41
C ARG A 99 4.80 -1.91 7.94
N LEU A 100 3.98 -0.92 7.61
CA LEU A 100 3.69 -0.55 6.22
C LEU A 100 4.97 -0.17 5.47
N ALA A 101 5.80 0.69 6.06
CA ALA A 101 7.08 1.12 5.49
C ALA A 101 8.01 -0.07 5.25
N ALA A 102 8.13 -0.97 6.24
CA ALA A 102 8.95 -2.17 6.14
C ALA A 102 8.46 -3.11 5.03
N ALA A 103 7.16 -3.35 4.93
CA ALA A 103 6.59 -4.19 3.88
C ALA A 103 6.84 -3.58 2.49
N HIS A 104 6.65 -2.26 2.34
CA HIS A 104 6.92 -1.58 1.08
C HIS A 104 8.40 -1.63 0.68
N ALA A 105 9.31 -1.40 1.64
CA ALA A 105 10.76 -1.44 1.42
C ALA A 105 11.28 -2.84 1.08
N GLN A 106 10.73 -3.90 1.70
CA GLN A 106 11.07 -5.28 1.38
C GLN A 106 10.69 -5.63 -0.06
N ILE A 107 9.50 -5.24 -0.52
CA ILE A 107 9.08 -5.43 -1.92
C ILE A 107 10.00 -4.65 -2.86
N ALA A 108 10.36 -3.41 -2.52
CA ALA A 108 11.31 -2.62 -3.31
C ALA A 108 12.67 -3.32 -3.45
N SER A 109 13.18 -3.97 -2.39
CA SER A 109 14.41 -4.77 -2.46
C SER A 109 14.28 -5.94 -3.41
N ILE A 110 13.17 -6.67 -3.35
CA ILE A 110 12.90 -7.81 -4.24
C ILE A 110 12.91 -7.36 -5.71
N ILE A 111 12.25 -6.24 -6.04
CA ILE A 111 12.23 -5.71 -7.41
C ILE A 111 13.66 -5.34 -7.86
N ARG A 112 14.47 -4.71 -6.99
CA ARG A 112 15.87 -4.36 -7.29
C ARG A 112 16.75 -5.58 -7.57
N GLU A 113 16.48 -6.70 -6.93
CA GLU A 113 17.20 -7.96 -7.14
C GLU A 113 16.83 -8.68 -8.44
N TRP A 114 15.70 -8.33 -9.08
CA TRP A 114 15.30 -8.91 -10.37
C TRP A 114 16.28 -8.50 -11.45
N SER A 115 16.97 -9.47 -12.04
CA SER A 115 18.09 -9.24 -12.96
C SER A 115 17.64 -9.06 -14.42
N SER A 116 16.42 -9.48 -14.74
CA SER A 116 15.84 -9.38 -16.08
C SER A 116 14.31 -9.28 -16.03
N ASP A 117 13.69 -9.03 -17.19
CA ASP A 117 12.23 -9.09 -17.36
C ASP A 117 11.68 -10.51 -17.20
N GLU A 118 12.51 -11.57 -17.19
CA GLU A 118 12.06 -12.92 -16.87
C GLU A 118 11.62 -13.04 -15.40
N ASP A 119 12.28 -12.31 -14.49
CA ASP A 119 11.85 -12.23 -13.08
C ASP A 119 10.50 -11.51 -12.94
N TYR A 120 10.26 -10.48 -13.77
CA TYR A 120 8.98 -9.79 -13.87
C TYR A 120 7.89 -10.73 -14.41
N ASP A 121 8.21 -11.49 -15.46
CA ASP A 121 7.29 -12.41 -16.14
C ASP A 121 7.15 -13.76 -15.42
N ARG A 122 7.90 -14.01 -14.34
CA ARG A 122 7.80 -15.23 -13.54
C ARG A 122 6.41 -15.38 -12.93
N GLU A 123 5.72 -16.46 -13.29
CA GLU A 123 4.43 -16.83 -12.72
C GLU A 123 4.56 -17.11 -11.21
N ILE A 124 3.72 -16.46 -10.41
CA ILE A 124 3.62 -16.70 -8.96
C ILE A 124 2.23 -17.18 -8.55
N THR A 125 1.22 -16.98 -9.41
CA THR A 125 -0.12 -17.54 -9.30
C THR A 125 -0.61 -18.00 -10.67
N LYS A 126 -1.67 -18.83 -10.67
CA LYS A 126 -2.31 -19.36 -11.89
C LYS A 126 -2.69 -18.28 -12.93
N ASN A 127 -2.75 -16.99 -12.58
CA ASN A 127 -3.09 -15.89 -13.49
C ASN A 127 -2.25 -14.62 -13.32
N TYR A 128 -1.20 -14.62 -12.49
CA TYR A 128 -0.37 -13.43 -12.26
C TYR A 128 1.11 -13.77 -12.26
N THR A 129 1.87 -12.98 -13.01
CA THR A 129 3.31 -12.88 -12.85
C THR A 129 3.66 -12.02 -11.63
N ALA A 130 4.90 -12.13 -11.15
CA ALA A 130 5.40 -11.32 -10.05
C ALA A 130 5.28 -9.82 -10.37
N GLY A 131 5.66 -9.42 -11.57
CA GLY A 131 5.56 -8.05 -12.04
C GLY A 131 4.13 -7.53 -12.08
N GLN A 132 3.19 -8.31 -12.65
CA GLN A 132 1.78 -7.93 -12.74
C GLN A 132 1.15 -7.74 -11.36
N TRP A 133 1.46 -8.60 -10.40
CA TRP A 133 0.94 -8.47 -9.03
C TRP A 133 1.46 -7.18 -8.39
N VAL A 134 2.77 -6.92 -8.43
CA VAL A 134 3.32 -5.69 -7.82
C VAL A 134 2.82 -4.44 -8.54
N SER A 135 2.68 -4.45 -9.87
CA SER A 135 2.03 -3.35 -10.61
C SER A 135 0.60 -3.10 -10.11
N SER A 136 -0.16 -4.17 -9.87
CA SER A 136 -1.51 -4.05 -9.31
C SER A 136 -1.51 -3.52 -7.88
N LEU A 137 -0.51 -3.87 -7.06
CA LEU A 137 -0.34 -3.33 -5.71
C LEU A 137 -0.02 -1.83 -5.75
N ALA A 138 0.83 -1.37 -6.67
CA ALA A 138 1.13 0.06 -6.81
C ALA A 138 -0.13 0.87 -7.16
N ASN A 139 -0.97 0.36 -8.07
CA ASN A 139 -2.24 1.00 -8.42
C ASN A 139 -3.28 0.94 -7.28
N HIS A 140 -3.28 -0.17 -6.53
CA HIS A 140 -4.12 -0.33 -5.34
C HIS A 140 -3.74 0.65 -4.22
N ASP A 141 -2.44 0.84 -3.95
CA ASP A 141 -1.94 1.90 -3.07
C ASP A 141 -2.42 3.27 -3.54
N ALA A 142 -2.25 3.61 -4.83
CA ALA A 142 -2.67 4.90 -5.39
C ALA A 142 -4.17 5.18 -5.18
N TYR A 143 -5.02 4.16 -5.36
CA TYR A 143 -6.45 4.26 -5.08
C TYR A 143 -6.72 4.61 -3.61
N HIS A 144 -6.09 3.90 -2.67
CA HIS A 144 -6.29 4.11 -1.23
C HIS A 144 -5.65 5.39 -0.71
N ILE A 145 -4.55 5.85 -1.32
CA ILE A 145 -3.99 7.19 -1.05
C ILE A 145 -5.05 8.27 -1.31
N GLY A 146 -5.80 8.16 -2.40
CA GLY A 146 -6.91 9.08 -2.68
C GLY A 146 -7.95 9.13 -1.56
N GLN A 147 -8.28 7.98 -0.98
CA GLN A 147 -9.21 7.88 0.15
C GLN A 147 -8.63 8.50 1.43
N ILE A 148 -7.36 8.22 1.75
CA ILE A 148 -6.66 8.82 2.89
C ILE A 148 -6.63 10.34 2.77
N VAL A 149 -6.26 10.87 1.59
CA VAL A 149 -6.24 12.31 1.32
C VAL A 149 -7.64 12.92 1.45
N LEU A 150 -8.70 12.22 1.01
CA LEU A 150 -10.07 12.69 1.20
C LEU A 150 -10.44 12.78 2.68
N LEU A 151 -10.10 11.77 3.49
CA LEU A 151 -10.35 11.80 4.94
C LEU A 151 -9.59 12.96 5.61
N ARG A 152 -8.31 13.15 5.26
CA ARG A 152 -7.52 14.28 5.77
C ARG A 152 -8.10 15.64 5.37
N LYS A 153 -8.63 15.77 4.15
CA LYS A 153 -9.34 16.99 3.73
C LYS A 153 -10.60 17.24 4.58
N LEU A 154 -11.37 16.19 4.87
CA LEU A 154 -12.56 16.29 5.75
C LEU A 154 -12.19 16.65 7.19
N GLN A 155 -11.04 16.18 7.68
CA GLN A 155 -10.48 16.55 8.98
C GLN A 155 -9.87 17.97 9.00
N GLY A 156 -9.66 18.60 7.84
CA GLY A 156 -8.91 19.86 7.75
C GLY A 156 -7.39 19.71 7.97
N THR A 157 -6.85 18.48 7.90
CA THR A 157 -5.46 18.13 8.18
C THR A 157 -4.62 17.91 6.92
N TRP A 158 -5.20 18.20 5.74
CA TRP A 158 -4.53 18.20 4.45
C TRP A 158 -4.36 19.62 3.91
N ALA A 159 -3.24 19.91 3.27
CA ALA A 159 -2.98 21.22 2.68
C ALA A 159 -4.05 21.60 1.64
N ALA A 160 -4.59 22.82 1.74
CA ALA A 160 -5.63 23.35 0.86
C ALA A 160 -5.14 23.57 -0.59
N THR A 161 -3.84 23.87 -0.74
CA THR A 161 -3.17 24.03 -2.03
C THR A 161 -1.98 23.08 -2.10
N ARG A 162 -1.82 22.44 -3.26
CA ARG A 162 -0.65 21.62 -3.59
C ARG A 162 -0.17 22.00 -4.98
N SER A 163 1.14 22.06 -5.15
CA SER A 163 1.79 22.29 -6.43
C SER A 163 2.59 21.05 -6.81
N PHE A 164 2.22 20.43 -7.94
CA PHE A 164 3.00 19.42 -8.63
C PHE A 164 3.38 20.01 -9.99
N GLN A 165 4.66 19.95 -10.37
CA GLN A 165 5.23 20.53 -11.59
C GLN A 165 5.67 19.43 -12.55
#